data_AF-A0A2N1DL86-F1
#
_entry.id   AF-A0A2N1DL86-F1
#
_cell.length_a   1.000
_cell.length_b   1.000
_cell.length_c   1.000
_cell.angle_alpha   90.00
_cell.angle_beta   90.00
_cell.angle_gamma   90.00
#
_symmetry.space_group_name_H-M   'P 1'
#
loop_
_entity.id
_entity.type
_entity.pdbx_description
1 polymer ?
#
loop_
_entity_poly.entity_id
_entity_poly.type
_entity_poly.pdbx_seq_one_letter_code
_entity_poly.pdbx_strand_id
1 'polypeptide(L)' 'MSDFSRNTGINSDTLRGIFNETATRVELNMVETLDEYLKIEEGDLYELAKKNIEGKIED' A
#
# COMPACT_ATOMS: atom_id res chain seq x y z
N MET A 1 -3.50 -15.40 -2.85
CA MET A 1 -2.77 -14.56 -3.83
C MET A 1 -3.21 -14.79 -5.27
N SER A 2 -3.38 -16.03 -5.76
CA SER A 2 -3.81 -16.27 -7.16
C SER A 2 -5.16 -15.61 -7.52
N ASP A 3 -6.18 -15.75 -6.68
CA ASP A 3 -7.50 -15.13 -6.95
C ASP A 3 -7.45 -13.61 -6.85
N PHE A 4 -6.66 -13.09 -5.92
CA PHE A 4 -6.45 -11.66 -5.74
C PHE A 4 -5.81 -11.04 -7.00
N SER A 5 -4.75 -11.68 -7.51
CA SER A 5 -4.08 -11.27 -8.74
C SER A 5 -5.00 -11.36 -9.97
N ARG A 6 -5.85 -12.40 -10.04
CA ARG A 6 -6.84 -12.57 -11.11
C ARG A 6 -7.93 -11.50 -11.07
N ASN A 7 -8.42 -11.15 -9.89
CA ASN A 7 -9.53 -10.21 -9.72
C ASN A 7 -9.09 -8.75 -9.86
N THR A 8 -7.85 -8.43 -9.48
CA THR A 8 -7.31 -7.06 -9.53
C THR A 8 -6.44 -6.79 -10.77
N GLY A 9 -5.98 -7.84 -11.46
CA GLY A 9 -5.00 -7.71 -12.55
C GLY A 9 -3.58 -7.35 -12.08
N ILE A 10 -3.38 -7.09 -10.78
CA ILE A 10 -2.07 -6.81 -10.19
C ILE A 10 -1.29 -8.13 -10.08
N ASN A 11 -0.03 -8.14 -10.48
CA ASN A 11 0.77 -9.37 -10.41
C ASN A 11 0.98 -9.82 -8.96
N SER A 12 1.18 -11.12 -8.76
CA SER A 12 1.27 -11.72 -7.42
C SER A 12 2.52 -11.30 -6.64
N ASP A 13 3.62 -10.94 -7.31
CA ASP A 13 4.84 -10.45 -6.64
C ASP A 13 4.64 -9.03 -6.08
N THR A 14 3.98 -8.16 -6.83
CA THR A 14 3.60 -6.81 -6.40
C THR A 14 2.64 -6.88 -5.24
N LEU A 15 1.57 -7.69 -5.34
CA LEU A 15 0.64 -7.91 -4.23
C LEU A 15 1.35 -8.45 -2.98
N ARG A 16 2.28 -9.39 -3.14
CA ARG A 16 3.09 -9.91 -2.04
C ARG A 16 3.98 -8.82 -1.44
N GLY A 17 4.57 -7.96 -2.26
CA GLY A 17 5.38 -6.83 -1.84
C GLY A 17 4.57 -5.82 -1.02
N ILE A 18 3.38 -5.44 -1.50
CA ILE A 18 2.45 -4.55 -0.81
C ILE A 18 2.01 -5.16 0.52
N PHE A 19 1.54 -6.42 0.49
CA PHE A 19 1.08 -7.12 1.69
C PHE A 19 2.15 -7.26 2.78
N ASN A 20 3.41 -7.46 2.37
CA ASN A 20 4.54 -7.55 3.29
C ASN A 20 5.21 -6.19 3.56
N GLU A 21 4.64 -5.08 3.09
CA GLU A 21 5.20 -3.73 3.26
C GLU A 21 6.64 -3.58 2.73
N THR A 22 7.00 -4.35 1.71
CA THR A 22 8.34 -4.36 1.07
C THR A 22 8.33 -3.76 -0.34
N ALA A 23 7.16 -3.44 -0.89
CA ALA A 23 7.06 -2.72 -2.16
C ALA A 23 7.61 -1.29 -2.01
N THR A 24 8.63 -0.95 -2.79
CA THR A 24 9.25 0.40 -2.77
C THR A 24 8.60 1.37 -3.75
N ARG A 25 7.79 0.87 -4.68
CA ARG A 25 7.05 1.66 -5.68
C ARG A 25 5.73 0.97 -5.96
N VAL A 26 4.66 1.76 -5.93
CA VAL A 26 3.30 1.35 -6.28
C VAL A 26 2.73 2.42 -7.21
N GLU A 27 2.01 2.00 -8.25
CA GLU A 27 1.33 2.92 -9.16
C GLU A 27 -0.03 3.32 -8.59
N LEU A 28 -0.44 4.58 -8.77
CA LEU A 28 -1.66 5.10 -8.14
C LEU A 28 -2.92 4.32 -8.56
N ASN A 29 -3.02 3.94 -9.83
CA ASN A 29 -4.10 3.08 -10.33
C ASN A 29 -4.17 1.70 -9.64
N MET A 30 -3.04 1.16 -9.14
CA MET A 30 -3.05 -0.06 -8.35
C MET A 30 -3.66 0.19 -6.97
N VAL A 31 -3.39 1.34 -6.37
CA VAL A 31 -4.00 1.76 -5.10
C VAL A 31 -5.51 1.88 -5.26
N GLU A 32 -5.97 2.61 -6.28
CA GLU A 32 -7.40 2.74 -6.62
C GLU A 32 -8.07 1.38 -6.82
N THR A 33 -7.42 0.47 -7.56
CA THR A 33 -7.93 -0.89 -7.78
C THR A 33 -8.06 -1.68 -6.48
N LEU A 34 -7.11 -1.51 -5.56
CA LEU A 34 -7.13 -2.17 -4.26
C LEU A 34 -8.23 -1.59 -3.36
N ASP A 35 -8.41 -0.27 -3.35
CA ASP A 35 -9.46 0.39 -2.58
C ASP A 35 -10.86 -0.09 -3.01
N GLU A 36 -11.11 -0.15 -4.33
CA GLU A 36 -12.35 -0.68 -4.90
C GLU A 36 -12.56 -2.16 -4.57
N TYR A 37 -11.52 -2.98 -4.73
CA TYR A 37 -11.60 -4.43 -4.50
C TYR A 37 -11.82 -4.77 -3.02
N LEU A 38 -11.16 -4.05 -2.12
CA LEU A 38 -11.24 -4.23 -0.67
C LEU A 38 -12.45 -3.53 -0.05
N LYS A 39 -13.11 -2.63 -0.80
CA LYS A 39 -14.25 -1.82 -0.35
C LYS A 39 -13.90 -0.93 0.86
N ILE A 40 -12.77 -0.24 0.74
CA ILE A 40 -12.26 0.74 1.72
C ILE A 40 -12.29 2.15 1.11
N GLU A 41 -12.14 3.19 1.92
CA GLU A 41 -12.10 4.58 1.41
C GLU A 41 -10.73 4.90 0.80
N GLU A 42 -10.72 5.86 -0.13
CA GLU A 42 -9.48 6.32 -0.77
C GLU A 42 -8.51 6.89 0.28
N GLY A 43 -7.33 6.29 0.37
CA GLY A 43 -6.31 6.66 1.35
C GLY A 43 -6.31 5.84 2.64
N ASP A 44 -7.26 4.92 2.84
CA ASP A 44 -7.23 3.98 3.97
C ASP A 44 -6.10 2.95 3.84
N LEU A 45 -5.64 2.68 2.61
CA LEU A 45 -4.65 1.64 2.33
C LEU A 45 -3.22 2.01 2.76
N TYR A 46 -2.88 3.29 2.75
CA TYR A 46 -1.53 3.77 3.01
C TYR A 46 -1.53 4.94 3.99
N GLU A 47 -0.75 4.79 5.06
CA GLU A 47 -0.44 5.89 5.96
C GLU A 47 1.01 6.34 5.78
N LEU A 48 1.28 7.63 6.01
CA LEU A 48 2.66 8.07 6.17
C LEU A 48 3.24 7.41 7.41
N ALA A 49 4.24 6.55 7.22
CA ALA A 49 5.02 6.01 8.33
C ALA A 49 5.46 7.19 9.21
N LYS A 50 5.03 7.18 10.49
CA LYS A 50 5.45 8.20 11.45
C LYS A 50 6.97 8.21 11.43
N LYS A 51 7.57 9.27 10.90
CA LYS A 51 8.96 9.56 11.25
C LYS A 51 8.95 9.70 12.77
N ASN A 52 9.65 8.82 13.47
CA ASN A 52 10.14 9.16 14.79
C ASN A 52 11.04 10.38 14.57
N ILE A 53 10.45 11.58 14.69
CA ILE A 53 11.21 12.80 14.83
C ILE A 53 11.74 12.73 16.26
N GLU A 54 12.74 11.87 16.49
CA GLU A 54 13.65 11.99 17.61
C GLU A 54 14.58 13.17 17.32
N GLY A 55 13.98 14.35 17.23
CA GLY A 55 14.67 15.62 17.18
C GLY A 55 14.36 16.30 18.50
N LYS A 56 15.35 16.29 19.40
CA LYS A 56 15.41 17.22 20.52
C LYS A 56 14.99 18.60 20.04
N ILE A 57 13.97 19.18 20.67
CA ILE A 57 13.78 20.62 20.62
C ILE A 57 14.81 21.16 21.63
N GLU A 58 16.01 21.46 21.14
CA GLU A 58 16.96 22.36 21.80
C GLU A 58 16.89 23.70 21.05
N ASP A 59 16.04 24.60 21.56
CA ASP A 59 16.40 25.93 22.09
C ASP A 59 15.14 26.66 22.60
#